data_AF-A0A7K7LIG7-F1
#
_entry.id   AF-A0A7K7LIG7-F1
#
_cell.length_a   1.000
_cell.length_b   1.000
_cell.length_c   1.000
_cell.angle_alpha   90.00
_cell.angle_beta   90.00
_cell.angle_gamma   90.00
#
_symmetry.space_group_name_H-M   'P 1'
#
loop_
_entity.id
_entity.type
_entity.pdbx_description
1 polymer ?
#
loop_
_entity_poly.entity_id
_entity_poly.type
_entity_poly.pdbx_seq_one_letter_code
_entity_poly.pdbx_strand_id
1 'polypeptide(L)'
;GGPPPRPGQEVSVKVLGALEDGGLVERDPRLSFVPGQGDVVQALELGVPTMQPGEVSFFLAAFPYGYGRAGRWGRGRGAARPGGAGGSRRSARREPDVPPEAPLLFEVTLLEVRDSPDPGRLPPAARLRLGAQKRERGNVHFARGDFAAALRSYRLALRALDGAAPAGPQEEEELREQRVKCLNNCAAAARRLQRGGEALAACEA
;
A
#
# COMPACT_ATOMS: atom_id res chain seq x y z
N GLY A 1 -20.19 16.29 11.06
CA GLY A 1 -19.73 14.92 10.75
C GLY A 1 -20.03 14.00 11.91
N GLY A 2 -19.87 12.69 11.73
CA GLY A 2 -19.82 11.74 12.84
C GLY A 2 -18.55 11.93 13.70
N PRO A 3 -18.32 11.06 14.71
CA PRO A 3 -17.07 11.09 15.47
C PRO A 3 -15.87 10.75 14.58
N PRO A 4 -14.64 11.15 14.98
CA PRO A 4 -13.43 10.74 14.28
C PRO A 4 -13.25 9.21 14.30
N PRO A 5 -12.49 8.65 13.34
CA PRO A 5 -12.19 7.23 13.29
C PRO A 5 -11.51 6.73 14.57
N ARG A 6 -11.98 5.59 15.08
CA ARG A 6 -11.37 4.91 16.23
C ARG A 6 -10.26 3.96 15.76
N PRO A 7 -9.25 3.68 16.60
CA PRO A 7 -8.25 2.67 16.30
C PRO A 7 -8.88 1.34 15.91
N GLY A 8 -8.42 0.77 14.80
CA GLY A 8 -8.95 -0.48 14.26
C GLY A 8 -10.20 -0.34 13.40
N GLN A 9 -10.75 0.85 13.15
CA GLN A 9 -11.80 1.04 12.14
C GLN A 9 -11.22 1.11 10.72
N GLU A 10 -12.00 0.65 9.74
CA GLU A 10 -11.68 0.85 8.32
C GLU A 10 -12.21 2.21 7.87
N VAL A 11 -11.37 2.99 7.21
CA VAL A 11 -11.72 4.29 6.65
C VAL A 11 -11.66 4.24 5.14
N SER A 12 -12.62 4.89 4.48
CA SER A 12 -12.58 5.16 3.04
C SER A 12 -12.36 6.65 2.82
N VAL A 13 -11.33 6.99 2.05
CA VAL A 13 -10.96 8.37 1.75
C VAL A 13 -10.83 8.59 0.24
N LYS A 14 -11.13 9.79 -0.24
CA LYS A 14 -10.67 10.27 -1.54
C LYS A 14 -9.34 10.99 -1.31
N VAL A 15 -8.32 10.67 -2.11
CA VAL A 15 -6.98 11.24 -1.97
C VAL A 15 -6.53 11.83 -3.29
N LEU A 16 -6.02 13.06 -3.23
CA LEU A 16 -5.21 13.70 -4.26
C LEU A 16 -3.89 14.12 -3.62
N GLY A 17 -2.77 13.66 -4.16
CA GLY A 17 -1.43 14.03 -3.72
C GLY A 17 -0.71 14.79 -4.82
N ALA A 18 -0.22 16.00 -4.52
CA ALA A 18 0.51 16.85 -5.44
C ALA A 18 1.86 17.28 -4.86
N LEU A 19 2.82 17.51 -5.75
CA LEU A 19 4.09 18.18 -5.46
C LEU A 19 3.88 19.70 -5.30
N GLU A 20 4.90 20.41 -4.80
CA GLU A 20 4.86 21.88 -4.65
C GLU A 20 4.69 22.62 -5.98
N ASP A 21 5.14 22.04 -7.08
CA ASP A 21 4.95 22.57 -8.44
C ASP A 21 3.54 22.31 -9.01
N GLY A 22 2.65 21.69 -8.23
CA GLY A 22 1.31 21.30 -8.64
C GLY A 22 1.23 19.97 -9.40
N GLY A 23 2.36 19.27 -9.58
CA GLY A 23 2.42 17.97 -10.22
C GLY A 23 1.61 16.93 -9.46
N LEU A 24 0.53 16.42 -10.06
CA LEU A 24 -0.31 15.39 -9.46
C LEU A 24 0.41 14.04 -9.48
N VAL A 25 0.78 13.53 -8.31
CA VAL A 25 1.52 12.27 -8.16
C VAL A 25 0.63 11.13 -7.67
N GLU A 26 -0.46 11.43 -6.99
CA GLU A 26 -1.40 10.44 -6.46
C GLU A 26 -2.84 10.88 -6.66
N ARG A 27 -3.67 9.97 -7.16
CA ARG A 27 -5.11 10.16 -7.29
C ARG A 27 -5.80 8.84 -7.04
N ASP A 28 -6.54 8.77 -5.95
CA ASP A 28 -7.38 7.64 -5.63
C ASP A 28 -8.78 8.15 -5.23
N PRO A 29 -9.82 7.90 -6.04
CA PRO A 29 -11.16 8.37 -5.74
C PRO A 29 -11.79 7.69 -4.52
N ARG A 30 -11.30 6.50 -4.12
CA ARG A 30 -11.81 5.75 -2.98
C ARG A 30 -10.76 4.75 -2.47
N LEU A 31 -9.81 5.26 -1.71
CA LEU A 31 -8.81 4.48 -0.99
C LEU A 31 -9.40 4.01 0.35
N SER A 32 -9.46 2.70 0.56
CA SER A 32 -9.82 2.12 1.87
C SER A 32 -8.62 1.51 2.57
N PHE A 33 -8.46 1.81 3.85
CA PHE A 33 -7.41 1.24 4.69
C PHE A 33 -7.82 1.27 6.17
N VAL A 34 -7.05 0.56 7.02
CA VAL A 34 -7.20 0.61 8.47
C VAL A 34 -6.00 1.38 9.02
N PRO A 35 -6.19 2.55 9.65
CA PRO A 35 -5.09 3.32 10.21
C PRO A 35 -4.28 2.50 11.22
N GLY A 36 -2.95 2.64 11.17
CA GLY A 36 -1.99 1.91 12.00
C GLY A 36 -1.48 0.60 11.40
N GLN A 37 -1.96 0.19 10.22
CA GLN A 37 -1.46 -1.01 9.54
C GLN A 37 -0.25 -0.76 8.62
N GLY A 38 0.07 0.50 8.32
CA GLY A 38 1.19 0.87 7.45
C GLY A 38 0.96 0.50 5.99
N ASP A 39 -0.29 0.62 5.54
CA ASP A 39 -0.76 0.26 4.19
C ASP A 39 -0.77 1.49 3.25
N VAL A 40 -0.71 2.68 3.85
CA VAL A 40 -0.64 3.97 3.17
C VAL A 40 0.55 4.81 3.66
N VAL A 41 0.79 5.98 3.05
CA VAL A 41 1.87 6.87 3.49
C VAL A 41 1.61 7.40 4.90
N GLN A 42 2.67 7.66 5.66
CA GLN A 42 2.56 8.01 7.08
C GLN A 42 1.70 9.27 7.32
N ALA A 43 1.70 10.22 6.39
CA ALA A 43 0.85 11.39 6.47
C ALA A 43 -0.65 11.02 6.55
N LEU A 44 -1.09 10.03 5.79
CA LEU A 44 -2.48 9.54 5.82
C LEU A 44 -2.75 8.69 7.07
N GLU A 45 -1.79 7.85 7.47
CA GLU A 45 -1.90 7.04 8.70
C GLU A 45 -2.12 7.91 9.95
N LEU A 46 -1.51 9.10 10.00
CA LEU A 46 -1.58 10.02 11.13
C LEU A 46 -2.68 11.07 11.00
N GLY A 47 -2.93 11.57 9.78
CA GLY A 47 -3.89 12.66 9.54
C GLY A 47 -5.34 12.20 9.50
N VAL A 48 -5.63 11.06 8.87
CA VAL A 48 -7.03 10.60 8.71
C VAL A 48 -7.74 10.35 10.05
N PRO A 49 -7.10 9.79 11.09
CA PRO A 49 -7.72 9.64 12.41
C PRO A 49 -8.14 10.95 13.09
N THR A 50 -7.61 12.10 12.65
CA THR A 50 -8.00 13.41 13.22
C THR A 50 -9.16 14.07 12.48
N MET A 51 -9.60 13.50 11.35
CA MET A 51 -10.68 14.04 10.53
C MET A 51 -12.06 13.57 11.01
N GLN A 52 -13.10 14.31 10.63
CA GLN A 52 -14.49 13.90 10.73
C GLN A 52 -15.03 13.29 9.42
N PRO A 53 -15.98 12.34 9.48
CA PRO A 53 -16.66 11.87 8.29
C PRO A 53 -17.32 13.02 7.50
N GLY A 54 -17.03 13.09 6.21
CA GLY A 54 -17.41 14.15 5.28
C GLY A 54 -16.43 15.33 5.20
N GLU A 55 -15.42 15.39 6.07
CA GLU A 55 -14.45 16.49 6.09
C GLU A 55 -13.49 16.41 4.89
N VAL A 56 -13.13 17.58 4.36
CA VAL A 56 -12.01 17.77 3.42
C VAL A 56 -10.88 18.47 4.17
N SER A 57 -9.72 17.84 4.22
CA SER A 57 -8.53 18.36 4.91
C SER A 57 -7.32 18.34 3.99
N PHE A 58 -6.40 19.28 4.21
CA PHE A 58 -5.14 19.35 3.49
C PHE A 58 -3.99 18.99 4.42
N PHE A 59 -3.19 17.98 4.04
CA PHE A 59 -2.00 17.57 4.79
C PHE A 59 -0.74 17.95 4.02
N LEU A 60 0.05 18.84 4.60
CA LEU A 60 1.40 19.11 4.13
C LEU A 60 2.35 18.08 4.74
N ALA A 61 2.80 17.15 3.92
CA ALA A 61 3.66 16.05 4.32
C ALA A 61 5.11 16.35 3.92
N ALA A 62 5.98 16.56 4.90
CA ALA A 62 7.42 16.51 4.66
C ALA A 62 7.81 15.11 4.16
N PHE A 63 8.92 15.02 3.42
CA PHE A 63 9.33 13.78 2.78
C PHE A 63 9.36 12.52 3.67
N PRO A 64 9.71 12.56 4.97
CA PRO A 64 9.69 11.35 5.81
C PRO A 64 8.29 10.78 6.00
N TYR A 65 7.25 11.60 5.83
CA TYR A 65 5.84 11.22 5.96
C TYR A 65 5.16 10.87 4.62
N GLY A 66 5.87 11.10 3.51
CA GLY A 66 5.44 10.79 2.14
C GLY A 66 6.26 9.64 1.55
N TYR A 67 7.00 9.93 0.47
CA TYR A 67 7.79 8.93 -0.28
C TYR A 67 9.27 8.84 0.15
N GLY A 68 9.68 9.58 1.17
CA GLY A 68 11.01 9.44 1.79
C GLY A 68 12.17 9.93 0.92
N ARG A 69 13.39 9.58 1.35
CA ARG A 69 14.65 9.95 0.67
C ARG A 69 14.80 9.33 -0.72
N ALA A 70 14.11 8.24 -1.00
CA ALA A 70 14.19 7.58 -2.29
C ALA A 70 13.28 8.24 -3.35
N GLY A 71 12.26 8.98 -2.92
CA GLY A 71 11.18 9.44 -3.79
C GLY A 71 10.41 8.26 -4.39
N ARG A 72 9.81 8.48 -5.56
CA ARG A 72 9.09 7.44 -6.33
C ARG A 72 9.57 7.44 -7.76
N TRP A 73 10.13 6.33 -8.21
CA TRP A 73 10.53 6.13 -9.60
C TRP A 73 9.38 5.46 -10.37
N GLY A 74 9.00 6.02 -11.51
CA GLY A 74 7.98 5.42 -12.38
C GLY A 74 8.40 4.03 -12.87
N ARG A 75 7.42 3.18 -13.22
CA ARG A 75 7.65 1.77 -13.60
C ARG A 75 8.80 1.63 -14.62
N GLY A 76 9.77 0.76 -14.33
CA GLY A 76 10.57 0.14 -15.37
C GLY A 76 12.08 -0.02 -15.16
N ARG A 77 12.72 0.61 -14.17
CA ARG A 77 14.16 0.36 -13.88
C ARG A 77 14.46 0.87 -12.47
N GLY A 78 15.06 0.00 -11.64
CA GLY A 78 15.44 0.35 -10.27
C GLY A 78 16.34 1.58 -10.24
N ALA A 79 16.33 2.29 -9.11
CA ALA A 79 17.20 3.41 -8.80
C ALA A 79 18.59 3.19 -9.43
N ALA A 80 19.03 4.15 -10.25
CA ALA A 80 20.36 4.10 -10.84
C ALA A 80 21.38 3.88 -9.72
N ARG A 81 22.10 2.75 -9.77
CA ARG A 81 23.22 2.50 -8.85
C ARG A 81 24.20 3.67 -9.00
N PRO A 82 24.60 4.35 -7.92
CA PRO A 82 25.72 5.28 -8.03
C PRO A 82 26.96 4.45 -8.36
N GLY A 83 27.56 4.65 -9.54
CA GLY A 83 28.87 4.08 -9.87
C GLY A 83 29.00 3.20 -11.13
N GLY A 84 28.06 3.22 -12.08
CA GLY A 84 28.21 2.50 -13.35
C GLY A 84 28.77 3.38 -14.47
N ALA A 85 30.09 3.47 -14.61
CA ALA A 85 30.72 4.04 -15.80
C ALA A 85 30.61 3.05 -16.98
N GLY A 86 29.92 3.44 -18.05
CA GLY A 86 30.01 2.73 -19.34
C GLY A 86 28.74 2.80 -20.19
N GLY A 87 28.83 3.48 -21.34
CA GLY A 87 27.99 3.20 -22.50
C GLY A 87 27.01 4.30 -22.90
N SER A 88 27.45 5.11 -23.88
CA SER A 88 26.64 6.08 -24.62
C SER A 88 25.47 5.43 -25.37
N ARG A 89 24.25 5.64 -24.87
CA ARG A 89 23.05 5.95 -25.65
C ARG A 89 22.28 6.98 -24.83
N ARG A 90 21.75 8.03 -25.47
CA ARG A 90 20.98 9.11 -24.82
C ARG A 90 19.77 8.53 -24.08
N SER A 91 19.99 8.03 -22.86
CA SER A 91 18.93 7.86 -21.89
C SER A 91 18.65 9.26 -21.37
N ALA A 92 17.57 9.87 -21.86
CA ALA A 92 16.95 10.95 -21.11
C ALA A 92 16.84 10.43 -19.67
N ARG A 93 17.56 11.07 -18.74
CA ARG A 93 17.46 10.74 -17.32
C ARG A 93 16.00 10.94 -16.97
N ARG A 94 15.24 9.84 -16.92
CA ARG A 94 13.82 9.92 -16.63
C ARG A 94 13.71 10.34 -15.18
N GLU A 95 13.14 11.51 -14.97
CA GLU A 95 12.92 12.04 -13.64
C GLU A 95 11.96 11.10 -12.88
N PRO A 96 12.18 10.94 -11.57
CA PRO A 96 11.25 10.18 -10.74
C PRO A 96 9.89 10.88 -10.73
N ASP A 97 8.81 10.09 -10.70
CA ASP A 97 7.43 10.60 -10.59
C ASP A 97 7.25 11.43 -9.30
N VAL A 98 8.02 11.13 -8.25
CA VAL A 98 8.17 11.95 -7.04
C VAL A 98 9.66 12.11 -6.76
N PRO A 99 10.22 13.32 -6.73
CA PRO A 99 11.63 13.52 -6.43
C PRO A 99 12.02 13.00 -5.03
N PRO A 100 13.29 12.58 -4.85
CA PRO A 100 13.89 12.35 -3.54
C PRO A 100 13.63 13.53 -2.61
N GLU A 101 13.23 13.23 -1.36
CA GLU A 101 13.06 14.24 -0.32
C GLU A 101 12.01 15.33 -0.66
N ALA A 102 11.13 15.08 -1.64
CA ALA A 102 10.07 16.01 -2.01
C ALA A 102 8.97 16.06 -0.95
N PRO A 103 8.58 17.27 -0.49
CA PRO A 103 7.34 17.45 0.26
C PRO A 103 6.13 17.27 -0.67
N LEU A 104 5.00 16.89 -0.06
CA LEU A 104 3.74 16.64 -0.77
C LEU A 104 2.60 17.34 -0.08
N LEU A 105 1.67 17.84 -0.88
CA LEU A 105 0.37 18.31 -0.42
C LEU A 105 -0.68 17.24 -0.74
N PHE A 106 -1.31 16.70 0.30
CA PHE A 106 -2.44 15.79 0.15
C PHE A 106 -3.75 16.54 0.41
N GLU A 107 -4.65 16.56 -0.56
CA GLU A 107 -6.07 16.84 -0.34
C GLU A 107 -6.77 15.51 -0.05
N VAL A 108 -7.37 15.41 1.13
CA VAL A 108 -8.02 14.19 1.60
C VAL A 108 -9.45 14.49 1.97
N THR A 109 -10.38 13.70 1.45
CA THR A 109 -11.79 13.73 1.88
C THR A 109 -12.09 12.43 2.62
N LEU A 110 -12.51 12.51 3.88
CA LEU A 110 -12.96 11.33 4.63
C LEU A 110 -14.39 10.99 4.20
N LEU A 111 -14.55 9.93 3.41
CA LEU A 111 -15.85 9.56 2.84
C LEU A 111 -16.68 8.76 3.84
N GLU A 112 -16.06 7.75 4.46
CA GLU A 112 -16.76 6.76 5.25
C GLU A 112 -15.86 6.17 6.33
N VAL A 113 -16.45 5.82 7.48
CA VAL A 113 -15.80 5.08 8.56
C VAL A 113 -16.68 3.88 8.86
N ARG A 114 -16.07 2.70 8.89
CA ARG A 114 -16.72 1.43 9.17
C ARG A 114 -15.99 0.74 10.31
N ASP A 115 -16.72 0.04 11.16
CA ASP A 115 -16.08 -0.89 12.08
C ASP A 115 -15.33 -1.94 11.26
N SER A 116 -14.03 -2.12 11.52
CA SER A 116 -13.31 -3.19 10.84
C SER A 116 -13.95 -4.49 11.29
N PRO A 117 -14.43 -5.32 10.36
CA PRO A 117 -14.97 -6.62 10.72
C PRO A 117 -13.86 -7.46 11.38
N ASP A 118 -14.21 -8.19 12.43
CA ASP A 118 -13.30 -9.12 13.11
C ASP A 118 -12.69 -10.07 12.06
N PRO A 119 -11.35 -10.08 11.89
CA PRO A 119 -10.70 -10.88 10.85
C PRO A 119 -11.05 -12.38 10.94
N GLY A 120 -11.28 -12.88 12.16
CA GLY A 120 -11.68 -14.27 12.41
C GLY A 120 -13.13 -14.60 12.09
N ARG A 121 -14.02 -13.60 11.99
CA ARG A 121 -15.47 -13.78 11.76
C ARG A 121 -15.91 -13.39 10.35
N LEU A 122 -14.98 -12.94 9.51
CA LEU A 122 -15.27 -12.58 8.14
C LEU A 122 -15.74 -13.81 7.34
N PRO A 123 -16.87 -13.72 6.62
CA PRO A 123 -17.28 -14.80 5.74
C PRO A 123 -16.24 -14.99 4.61
N PRO A 124 -16.13 -16.19 4.03
CA PRO A 124 -15.13 -16.50 2.99
C PRO A 124 -15.11 -15.49 1.84
N ALA A 125 -16.28 -15.12 1.31
CA ALA A 125 -16.40 -14.10 0.27
C ALA A 125 -15.83 -12.72 0.66
N ALA A 126 -15.97 -12.32 1.93
CA ALA A 126 -15.39 -11.07 2.41
C ALA A 126 -13.87 -11.17 2.58
N ARG A 127 -13.35 -12.32 3.03
CA ARG A 127 -11.91 -12.61 3.11
C ARG A 127 -11.25 -12.55 1.74
N LEU A 128 -11.86 -13.16 0.73
CA LEU A 128 -11.39 -13.11 -0.66
C LEU A 128 -11.29 -11.67 -1.16
N ARG A 129 -12.36 -10.87 -1.01
CA ARG A 129 -12.37 -9.45 -1.40
C ARG A 129 -11.29 -8.64 -0.68
N LEU A 130 -11.19 -8.77 0.65
CA LEU A 130 -10.20 -8.04 1.45
C LEU A 130 -8.77 -8.45 1.09
N GLY A 131 -8.51 -9.76 0.95
CA GLY A 131 -7.21 -10.27 0.51
C GLY A 131 -6.84 -9.76 -0.88
N ALA A 132 -7.79 -9.68 -1.81
CA ALA A 132 -7.55 -9.23 -3.17
C ALA A 132 -7.24 -7.72 -3.20
N GLN A 133 -7.98 -6.94 -2.41
CA GLN A 133 -7.75 -5.52 -2.22
C GLN A 133 -6.35 -5.23 -1.65
N LYS A 134 -5.96 -5.92 -0.56
CA LYS A 134 -4.64 -5.77 0.06
C LYS A 134 -3.51 -6.24 -0.88
N ARG A 135 -3.74 -7.30 -1.65
CA ARG A 135 -2.82 -7.76 -2.69
C ARG A 135 -2.64 -6.70 -3.78
N GLU A 136 -3.73 -6.12 -4.27
CA GLU A 136 -3.64 -5.08 -5.32
C GLU A 136 -2.94 -3.83 -4.80
N ARG A 137 -3.18 -3.44 -3.54
CA ARG A 137 -2.42 -2.39 -2.86
C ARG A 137 -0.92 -2.70 -2.82
N GLY A 138 -0.56 -3.93 -2.47
CA GLY A 138 0.81 -4.41 -2.53
C GLY A 138 1.40 -4.31 -3.94
N ASN A 139 0.63 -4.60 -5.00
CA ASN A 139 1.07 -4.44 -6.39
C ASN A 139 1.34 -2.97 -6.75
N VAL A 140 0.54 -2.04 -6.23
CA VAL A 140 0.78 -0.59 -6.40
C VAL A 140 2.12 -0.20 -5.77
N HIS A 141 2.38 -0.61 -4.53
CA HIS A 141 3.65 -0.36 -3.86
C HIS A 141 4.83 -1.02 -4.58
N PHE A 142 4.65 -2.27 -5.01
CA PHE A 142 5.67 -3.03 -5.74
C PHE A 142 6.03 -2.34 -7.07
N ALA A 143 5.03 -1.88 -7.81
CA ALA A 143 5.22 -1.17 -9.09
C ALA A 143 5.96 0.17 -8.93
N ARG A 144 5.84 0.80 -7.75
CA ARG A 144 6.52 2.05 -7.37
C ARG A 144 7.93 1.83 -6.81
N GLY A 145 8.36 0.58 -6.64
CA GLY A 145 9.67 0.22 -6.08
C GLY A 145 9.74 0.22 -4.56
N ASP A 146 8.64 0.51 -3.85
CA ASP A 146 8.56 0.37 -2.40
C ASP A 146 8.25 -1.08 -2.02
N PHE A 147 9.28 -1.92 -2.10
CA PHE A 147 9.15 -3.34 -1.81
C PHE A 147 8.85 -3.63 -0.34
N ALA A 148 9.19 -2.72 0.57
CA ALA A 148 8.92 -2.87 2.00
C ALA A 148 7.42 -2.65 2.29
N ALA A 149 6.81 -1.61 1.73
CA ALA A 149 5.37 -1.41 1.79
C ALA A 149 4.61 -2.53 1.06
N ALA A 150 5.10 -2.95 -0.12
CA ALA A 150 4.50 -4.07 -0.86
C ALA A 150 4.45 -5.35 -0.02
N LEU A 151 5.56 -5.72 0.62
CA LEU A 151 5.64 -6.90 1.48
C LEU A 151 4.69 -6.80 2.68
N ARG A 152 4.55 -5.61 3.29
CA ARG A 152 3.57 -5.38 4.36
C ARG A 152 2.14 -5.59 3.87
N SER A 153 1.75 -5.00 2.74
CA SER A 153 0.40 -5.17 2.18
C SER A 153 0.10 -6.63 1.79
N TYR A 154 1.07 -7.36 1.22
CA TYR A 154 0.89 -8.78 0.93
C TYR A 154 0.74 -9.64 2.20
N ARG A 155 1.47 -9.32 3.28
CA ARG A 155 1.28 -9.97 4.59
C ARG A 155 -0.09 -9.68 5.19
N LEU A 156 -0.59 -8.45 5.05
CA LEU A 156 -1.97 -8.11 5.44
C LEU A 156 -2.99 -8.88 4.61
N ALA A 157 -2.73 -9.09 3.31
CA ALA A 157 -3.57 -9.91 2.45
C ALA A 157 -3.66 -11.37 2.93
N LEU A 158 -2.52 -11.98 3.29
CA LEU A 158 -2.49 -13.34 3.84
C LEU A 158 -3.25 -13.43 5.16
N ARG A 159 -3.06 -12.49 6.09
CA ARG A 159 -3.82 -12.43 7.34
C ARG A 159 -5.33 -12.33 7.12
N ALA A 160 -5.77 -11.56 6.12
CA ALA A 160 -7.17 -11.48 5.73
C ALA A 160 -7.69 -12.81 5.17
N LEU A 161 -6.84 -13.54 4.45
CA LEU A 161 -7.15 -14.86 3.91
C LEU A 161 -7.17 -15.97 4.97
N ASP A 162 -6.59 -15.78 6.15
CA ASP A 162 -6.47 -16.79 7.22
C ASP A 162 -7.55 -16.75 8.31
N GLY A 163 -8.74 -16.23 7.98
CA GLY A 163 -9.90 -16.25 8.87
C GLY A 163 -10.32 -17.66 9.34
N ALA A 164 -10.97 -17.72 10.51
CA ALA A 164 -11.36 -18.97 11.16
C ALA A 164 -12.75 -19.50 10.74
N ALA A 165 -13.54 -18.68 10.04
CA ALA A 165 -14.87 -19.08 9.58
C ALA A 165 -14.77 -20.23 8.56
N PRO A 166 -15.60 -21.29 8.70
CA PRO A 166 -15.60 -22.42 7.77
C PRO A 166 -16.06 -21.97 6.38
N ALA A 167 -15.40 -22.47 5.34
CA ALA A 167 -15.69 -22.19 3.95
C ALA A 167 -16.21 -23.44 3.25
N GLY A 168 -17.03 -23.27 2.21
CA GLY A 168 -17.39 -24.38 1.32
C GLY A 168 -16.18 -24.86 0.50
N PRO A 169 -16.24 -26.06 -0.12
CA PRO A 169 -15.11 -26.61 -0.87
C PRO A 169 -14.64 -25.70 -2.01
N GLN A 170 -15.57 -25.07 -2.73
CA GLN A 170 -15.26 -24.12 -3.80
C GLN A 170 -14.59 -22.84 -3.26
N GLU A 171 -15.08 -22.31 -2.15
CA GLU A 171 -14.51 -21.10 -1.52
C GLU A 171 -13.12 -21.38 -0.93
N GLU A 172 -12.91 -22.57 -0.34
CA GLU A 172 -11.62 -23.00 0.19
C GLU A 172 -10.57 -23.13 -0.93
N GLU A 173 -10.96 -23.66 -2.09
CA GLU A 173 -10.10 -23.71 -3.27
C GLU A 173 -9.72 -22.29 -3.74
N GLU A 174 -10.69 -21.38 -3.83
CA GLU A 174 -10.43 -20.00 -4.23
C GLU A 174 -9.54 -19.25 -3.21
N LEU A 175 -9.77 -19.47 -1.90
CA LEU A 175 -8.91 -18.95 -0.82
C LEU A 175 -7.49 -19.48 -0.97
N ARG A 176 -7.31 -20.79 -1.24
CA ARG A 176 -6.01 -21.43 -1.46
C ARG A 176 -5.29 -20.84 -2.67
N GLU A 177 -5.98 -20.68 -3.80
CA GLU A 177 -5.38 -20.05 -4.98
C GLU A 177 -4.91 -18.62 -4.69
N GLN A 178 -5.75 -17.84 -4.00
CA GLN A 178 -5.41 -16.46 -3.68
C GLN A 178 -4.23 -16.36 -2.70
N ARG A 179 -4.12 -17.29 -1.75
CA ARG A 179 -2.96 -17.41 -0.85
C ARG A 179 -1.68 -17.66 -1.64
N VAL A 180 -1.68 -18.63 -2.56
CA VAL A 180 -0.50 -18.91 -3.42
C VAL A 180 -0.07 -17.68 -4.22
N LYS A 181 -1.02 -16.94 -4.80
CA LYS A 181 -0.75 -15.68 -5.51
C LYS A 181 -0.10 -14.65 -4.57
N CYS A 182 -0.57 -14.52 -3.34
CA CYS A 182 0.00 -13.59 -2.36
C CYS A 182 1.39 -14.02 -1.88
N LEU A 183 1.62 -15.31 -1.62
CA LEU A 183 2.92 -15.86 -1.22
C LEU A 183 3.98 -15.63 -2.30
N ASN A 184 3.64 -15.87 -3.57
CA ASN A 184 4.52 -15.59 -4.71
C ASN A 184 4.93 -14.10 -4.77
N ASN A 185 3.96 -13.20 -4.53
CA ASN A 185 4.21 -11.77 -4.48
C ASN A 185 5.07 -11.35 -3.26
N CYS A 186 4.84 -11.96 -2.09
CA CYS A 186 5.70 -11.81 -0.90
C CYS A 186 7.14 -12.21 -1.22
N ALA A 187 7.34 -13.39 -1.81
CA ALA A 187 8.65 -13.89 -2.20
C ALA A 187 9.34 -12.94 -3.19
N ALA A 188 8.61 -12.45 -4.20
CA ALA A 188 9.14 -11.47 -5.14
C ALA A 188 9.58 -10.17 -4.46
N ALA A 189 8.79 -9.64 -3.52
CA ALA A 189 9.13 -8.44 -2.77
C ALA A 189 10.32 -8.66 -1.82
N ALA A 190 10.34 -9.78 -1.09
CA ALA A 190 11.43 -10.13 -0.18
C ALA A 190 12.78 -10.32 -0.92
N ARG A 191 12.75 -10.94 -2.12
CA ARG A 191 13.94 -11.05 -2.99
C ARG A 191 14.49 -9.68 -3.41
N ARG A 192 13.61 -8.71 -3.71
CA ARG A 192 14.03 -7.34 -4.06
C ARG A 192 14.67 -6.60 -2.89
N LEU A 193 14.28 -6.93 -1.66
CA LEU A 193 14.85 -6.37 -0.43
C LEU A 193 16.17 -7.05 -0.01
N GLN A 194 16.65 -8.07 -0.73
CA GLN A 194 17.82 -8.88 -0.35
C GLN A 194 17.72 -9.52 1.05
N ARG A 195 16.49 -9.64 1.59
CA ARG A 195 16.19 -10.32 2.85
C ARG A 195 16.02 -11.81 2.59
N GLY A 196 17.12 -12.48 2.24
CA GLY A 196 17.12 -13.88 1.76
C GLY A 196 16.39 -14.87 2.68
N GLY A 197 16.49 -14.71 4.00
CA GLY A 197 15.81 -15.59 4.96
C GLY A 197 14.28 -15.45 4.99
N GLU A 198 13.75 -14.24 4.80
CA GLU A 198 12.29 -14.02 4.75
C GLU A 198 11.67 -14.39 3.41
N ALA A 199 12.46 -14.35 2.32
CA ALA A 199 12.03 -14.84 1.02
C ALA A 199 11.87 -16.37 1.02
N LEU A 200 12.75 -17.11 1.71
CA LEU A 200 12.66 -18.55 1.87
C LEU A 200 11.47 -18.96 2.74
N ALA A 201 11.30 -18.34 3.92
CA ALA A 201 10.17 -18.62 4.80
C ALA A 201 8.80 -18.32 4.16
N ALA A 202 8.72 -17.35 3.23
CA ALA A 202 7.49 -17.06 2.48
C ALA A 202 7.23 -18.02 1.31
N CYS A 203 8.24 -18.75 0.83
CA CYS A 203 8.08 -19.82 -0.18
C CYS A 203 7.77 -21.18 0.47
N GLU A 204 8.17 -21.38 1.72
CA GLU A 204 8.09 -22.67 2.44
C GLU A 204 6.85 -22.81 3.35
N ALA A 205 6.06 -21.74 3.51
CA ALA A 205 4.79 -21.72 4.26
C ALA A 205 3.58 -22.02 3.37
#